data_AF-A0A9D9L014-F1
#
_entry.id   AF-A0A9D9L014-F1
#
_cell.length_a   1.000
_cell.length_b   1.000
_cell.length_c   1.000
_cell.angle_alpha   90.00
_cell.angle_beta   90.00
_cell.angle_gamma   90.00
#
_symmetry.space_group_name_H-M   'P 1'
#
loop_
_entity.id
_entity.type
_entity.pdbx_description
1 polymer ?
#
loop_
_entity_poly.entity_id
_entity_poly.type
_entity_poly.pdbx_seq_one_letter_code
_entity_poly.pdbx_strand_id
1 'polypeptide(L)'
;MKNTAAKAIAILISVMCFAGFTACGAGAETGNHGQTLEETDAGGKDKEEETTAKITEDATKAICAENVDNDAVEAFHEAKLIKVGEHTYYPDYLFESDRDKKFKDYILSVLGKCDKELHDNIFVYVIMEAETKDEFRFSAKIIMDGVILEEGEMMNWHTSETGYVWNYDYSRFRRCDFTKSNLVPAEEACTTVYEDAKANSEKLCNGSKVTGTYLLKSDGQGNLYYEFIVNSYSLVTIDAKTGSIIKAQYWNGIYT
;
A
#
# COMPACT_ATOMS: atom_id res chain seq x y z
N MET A 1 -19.93 49.31 13.28
CA MET A 1 -18.69 48.67 12.78
C MET A 1 -18.21 47.61 13.76
N LYS A 2 -18.46 46.34 13.48
CA LYS A 2 -17.62 45.19 13.90
C LYS A 2 -17.78 44.11 12.84
N ASN A 3 -16.82 44.05 11.93
CA ASN A 3 -16.66 42.96 10.97
C ASN A 3 -16.24 41.71 11.75
N THR A 4 -17.04 40.64 11.68
CA THR A 4 -16.61 39.31 12.07
C THR A 4 -16.59 38.49 10.79
N ALA A 5 -15.39 38.32 10.23
CA ALA A 5 -15.17 37.44 9.10
C ALA A 5 -15.36 36.00 9.60
N ALA A 6 -16.44 35.35 9.16
CA ALA A 6 -16.62 33.91 9.32
C ALA A 6 -15.54 33.23 8.46
N LYS A 7 -14.56 32.59 9.11
CA LYS A 7 -13.60 31.72 8.44
C LYS A 7 -14.34 30.48 7.96
N ALA A 8 -14.44 30.33 6.64
CA ALA A 8 -14.86 29.07 6.02
C ALA A 8 -13.72 28.06 6.20
N ILE A 9 -13.99 26.96 6.91
CA ILE A 9 -13.09 25.81 6.99
C ILE A 9 -13.52 24.86 5.88
N ALA A 10 -12.67 24.69 4.87
CA ALA A 10 -12.87 23.72 3.81
C ALA A 10 -12.54 22.32 4.36
N ILE A 11 -13.54 21.44 4.42
CA ILE A 11 -13.36 20.03 4.74
C ILE A 11 -13.06 19.31 3.41
N LEU A 12 -11.83 18.83 3.25
CA LEU A 12 -11.44 17.92 2.17
C LEU A 12 -11.87 16.51 2.58
N ILE A 13 -12.99 16.05 2.03
CA ILE A 13 -13.44 14.66 2.15
C ILE A 13 -12.89 13.90 0.95
N SER A 14 -11.84 13.12 1.14
CA SER A 14 -11.36 12.14 0.17
C SER A 14 -12.22 10.88 0.24
N VAL A 15 -13.34 10.87 -0.49
CA VAL A 15 -14.15 9.66 -0.70
C VAL A 15 -13.51 8.84 -1.83
N MET A 16 -12.89 7.70 -1.50
CA MET A 16 -12.62 6.67 -2.49
C MET A 16 -13.71 5.58 -2.40
N CYS A 17 -14.63 5.60 -3.36
CA CYS A 17 -15.66 4.58 -3.53
C CYS A 17 -15.03 3.28 -4.07
N PHE A 18 -15.26 2.16 -3.39
CA PHE A 18 -14.97 0.83 -3.93
C PHE A 18 -16.26 0.18 -4.44
N ALA A 19 -16.27 -0.16 -5.73
CA ALA A 19 -17.26 -1.04 -6.34
C ALA A 19 -16.58 -2.38 -6.64
N GLY A 20 -17.05 -3.45 -5.98
CA GLY A 20 -16.61 -4.81 -6.25
C GLY A 20 -17.28 -5.39 -7.49
N PHE A 21 -16.55 -6.24 -8.22
CA PHE A 21 -17.14 -7.09 -9.25
C PHE A 21 -16.69 -8.54 -9.08
N THR A 22 -17.68 -9.42 -9.02
CA THR A 22 -17.57 -10.87 -9.20
C THR A 22 -17.29 -11.18 -10.67
N ALA A 23 -16.24 -11.94 -10.96
CA ALA A 23 -16.02 -12.54 -12.28
C ALA A 23 -16.22 -14.06 -12.19
N CYS A 24 -17.28 -14.54 -12.85
CA CYS A 24 -17.44 -15.94 -13.24
C CYS A 24 -16.45 -16.26 -14.36
N GLY A 25 -15.74 -17.37 -14.27
CA GLY A 25 -14.92 -17.91 -15.36
C GLY A 25 -15.04 -19.43 -15.43
N ALA A 26 -15.67 -19.90 -16.51
CA ALA A 26 -15.85 -21.31 -16.85
C ALA A 26 -14.51 -21.96 -17.23
N GLY A 27 -14.32 -23.20 -16.78
CA GLY A 27 -13.15 -24.02 -17.11
C GLY A 27 -13.24 -24.64 -18.51
N ALA A 28 -12.07 -24.79 -19.14
CA ALA A 28 -11.86 -25.69 -20.25
C ALA A 28 -10.70 -26.63 -19.88
N GLU A 29 -11.01 -27.92 -19.90
CA GLU A 29 -10.10 -29.05 -19.68
C GLU A 29 -9.19 -29.29 -20.90
N THR A 30 -8.01 -29.84 -20.64
CA THR A 30 -7.28 -30.91 -21.36
C THR A 30 -5.88 -30.95 -20.73
N GLY A 31 -5.23 -32.08 -20.44
CA GLY A 31 -5.36 -33.44 -20.95
C GLY A 31 -3.94 -34.02 -21.01
N ASN A 32 -3.56 -34.68 -19.92
CA ASN A 32 -2.43 -35.57 -19.65
C ASN A 32 -1.73 -36.24 -20.87
N HIS A 33 -0.39 -36.34 -20.84
CA HIS A 33 0.34 -37.61 -21.02
C HIS A 33 1.82 -37.49 -20.66
N GLY A 34 2.27 -38.38 -19.76
CA GLY A 34 3.63 -38.43 -19.25
C GLY A 34 4.59 -39.32 -20.05
N GLN A 35 5.85 -39.29 -19.63
CA GLN A 35 6.81 -40.34 -19.92
C GLN A 35 7.88 -40.39 -18.82
N THR A 36 8.00 -41.58 -18.23
CA THR A 36 8.98 -42.02 -17.24
C THR A 36 10.34 -42.22 -17.89
N LEU A 37 11.42 -41.75 -17.25
CA LEU A 37 12.78 -42.25 -17.50
C LEU A 37 13.56 -42.38 -16.19
N GLU A 38 14.41 -43.39 -16.20
CA GLU A 38 14.97 -44.15 -15.10
C GLU A 38 15.95 -43.39 -14.18
N GLU A 39 16.00 -43.82 -12.93
CA GLU A 39 17.04 -43.49 -11.97
C GLU A 39 18.39 -44.05 -12.43
N THR A 40 19.43 -43.20 -12.42
CA THR A 40 20.77 -43.66 -12.05
C THR A 40 21.61 -42.52 -11.48
N ASP A 41 22.25 -42.89 -10.38
CA ASP A 41 23.46 -42.37 -9.77
C ASP A 41 23.42 -41.05 -8.98
N ALA A 42 23.75 -41.21 -7.70
CA ALA A 42 23.75 -40.20 -6.66
C ALA A 42 25.19 -39.74 -6.41
N GLY A 43 25.44 -38.45 -6.61
CA GLY A 43 26.66 -37.81 -6.13
C GLY A 43 27.05 -36.58 -6.94
N GLY A 44 26.47 -35.41 -6.61
CA GLY A 44 26.97 -34.13 -7.13
C GLY A 44 25.99 -32.98 -7.35
N LYS A 45 24.70 -33.11 -6.99
CA LYS A 45 23.67 -32.11 -7.38
C LYS A 45 23.65 -30.80 -6.59
N ASP A 46 24.13 -30.79 -5.35
CA ASP A 46 23.90 -29.63 -4.46
C ASP A 46 24.69 -28.36 -4.85
N LYS A 47 25.78 -28.50 -5.62
CA LYS A 47 26.58 -27.33 -6.06
C LYS A 47 26.21 -26.84 -7.45
N GLU A 48 25.82 -27.71 -8.37
CA GLU A 48 25.38 -27.27 -9.71
C GLU A 48 24.02 -26.57 -9.65
N GLU A 49 23.10 -27.05 -8.81
CA GLU A 49 21.78 -26.45 -8.67
C GLU A 49 21.85 -25.04 -8.03
N GLU A 50 22.72 -24.85 -7.02
CA GLU A 50 22.96 -23.54 -6.40
C GLU A 50 23.69 -22.56 -7.34
N THR A 51 24.64 -23.06 -8.15
CA THR A 51 25.38 -22.22 -9.11
C THR A 51 24.50 -21.84 -10.30
N THR A 52 23.66 -22.76 -10.77
CA THR A 52 22.72 -22.50 -11.88
C THR A 52 21.58 -21.58 -11.42
N ALA A 53 21.08 -21.74 -10.20
CA ALA A 53 20.11 -20.82 -9.59
C ALA A 53 20.68 -19.41 -9.42
N LYS A 54 21.92 -19.26 -8.95
CA LYS A 54 22.61 -17.95 -8.86
C LYS A 54 22.87 -17.31 -10.22
N ILE A 55 23.31 -18.09 -11.22
CA ILE A 55 23.52 -17.57 -12.58
C ILE A 55 22.18 -17.11 -13.20
N THR A 56 21.08 -17.82 -12.92
CA THR A 56 19.76 -17.46 -13.41
C THR A 56 19.22 -16.22 -12.66
N GLU A 57 19.40 -16.12 -11.34
CA GLU A 57 19.00 -14.96 -10.54
C GLU A 57 19.80 -13.70 -10.92
N ASP A 58 21.11 -13.82 -11.10
CA ASP A 58 22.00 -12.72 -11.50
C ASP A 58 21.74 -12.30 -12.95
N ALA A 59 21.47 -13.24 -13.86
CA ALA A 59 21.07 -12.92 -15.22
C ALA A 59 19.68 -12.28 -15.26
N THR A 60 18.74 -12.71 -14.41
CA THR A 60 17.42 -12.08 -14.31
C THR A 60 17.54 -10.67 -13.74
N LYS A 61 18.31 -10.46 -12.65
CA LYS A 61 18.63 -9.12 -12.13
C LYS A 61 19.31 -8.23 -13.17
N ALA A 62 20.24 -8.77 -13.96
CA ALA A 62 20.94 -8.01 -14.99
C ALA A 62 20.04 -7.64 -16.18
N ILE A 63 19.13 -8.53 -16.60
CA ILE A 63 18.16 -8.28 -17.68
C ILE A 63 17.06 -7.30 -17.23
N CYS A 64 16.64 -7.38 -15.96
CA CYS A 64 15.72 -6.42 -15.36
C CYS A 64 16.36 -5.03 -15.26
N ALA A 65 17.67 -4.93 -14.96
CA ALA A 65 18.36 -3.65 -14.84
C ALA A 65 18.61 -2.91 -16.18
N GLU A 66 18.73 -3.61 -17.32
CA GLU A 66 19.02 -2.97 -18.61
C GLU A 66 17.81 -2.27 -19.27
N ASN A 67 16.58 -2.51 -18.81
CA ASN A 67 15.35 -1.91 -19.38
C ASN A 67 14.61 -0.95 -18.43
N VAL A 68 15.18 -0.66 -17.26
CA VAL A 68 14.54 0.19 -16.26
C VAL A 68 14.88 1.65 -16.54
N ASP A 69 13.85 2.46 -16.82
CA ASP A 69 13.98 3.91 -16.98
C ASP A 69 14.40 4.54 -15.63
N ASN A 70 15.62 5.08 -15.57
CA ASN A 70 16.13 5.74 -14.37
C ASN A 70 15.23 6.90 -13.93
N ASP A 71 14.59 7.62 -14.87
CA ASP A 71 13.66 8.70 -14.51
C ASP A 71 12.41 8.14 -13.80
N ALA A 72 12.00 6.92 -14.15
CA ALA A 72 10.86 6.24 -13.53
C ALA A 72 11.18 5.75 -12.11
N VAL A 73 12.37 5.18 -11.90
CA VAL A 73 12.82 4.75 -10.57
C VAL A 73 13.06 5.94 -9.65
N GLU A 74 13.59 7.04 -10.17
CA GLU A 74 13.75 8.26 -9.37
C GLU A 74 12.42 8.95 -9.06
N ALA A 75 11.38 8.74 -9.88
CA ALA A 75 10.08 9.34 -9.68
C ALA A 75 9.33 8.76 -8.46
N PHE A 76 9.55 7.49 -8.14
CA PHE A 76 8.81 6.76 -7.11
C PHE A 76 9.72 6.13 -6.07
N HIS A 77 9.38 6.28 -4.80
CA HIS A 77 10.09 5.63 -3.70
C HIS A 77 9.11 4.95 -2.74
N GLU A 78 9.56 3.93 -2.03
CA GLU A 78 8.72 3.31 -1.01
C GLU A 78 8.33 4.35 0.05
N ALA A 79 7.05 4.38 0.42
CA ALA A 79 6.57 5.31 1.44
C ALA A 79 7.28 5.02 2.78
N LYS A 80 7.86 6.06 3.37
CA LYS A 80 8.56 5.92 4.64
C LYS A 80 7.57 5.75 5.78
N LEU A 81 7.61 4.57 6.42
CA LEU A 81 6.83 4.29 7.61
C LEU A 81 7.59 4.71 8.87
N ILE A 82 7.00 5.61 9.65
CA ILE A 82 7.53 6.08 10.93
C ILE A 82 6.81 5.33 12.06
N LYS A 83 7.59 4.77 12.97
CA LYS A 83 7.09 4.01 14.12
C LYS A 83 6.80 4.90 15.34
N VAL A 84 5.70 4.63 16.03
CA VAL A 84 5.31 5.22 17.33
C VAL A 84 4.97 4.08 18.28
N GLY A 85 5.60 4.05 19.45
CA GLY A 85 5.44 2.92 20.36
C GLY A 85 6.01 1.63 19.77
N GLU A 86 5.33 0.51 19.98
CA GLU A 86 5.77 -0.83 19.59
C GLU A 86 5.08 -1.36 18.33
N HIS A 87 3.83 -0.97 18.06
CA HIS A 87 3.00 -1.60 17.03
C HIS A 87 2.47 -0.62 15.99
N THR A 88 2.51 0.68 16.25
CA THR A 88 1.90 1.70 15.39
C THR A 88 2.91 2.27 14.39
N TYR A 89 2.54 2.24 13.10
CA TYR A 89 3.27 2.86 12.00
C TYR A 89 2.38 3.87 11.30
N TYR A 90 2.96 4.94 10.78
CA TYR A 90 2.25 5.93 9.98
C TYR A 90 3.15 6.43 8.84
N PRO A 91 2.59 6.84 7.69
CA PRO A 91 3.39 7.36 6.60
C PRO A 91 3.92 8.76 6.95
N ASP A 92 5.12 9.10 6.54
CA ASP A 92 5.70 10.43 6.79
C ASP A 92 4.83 11.60 6.29
N TYR A 93 4.05 11.36 5.24
CA TYR A 93 3.06 12.29 4.70
C TYR A 93 1.77 12.45 5.53
N LEU A 94 1.54 11.69 6.60
CA LEU A 94 0.34 11.81 7.44
C LEU A 94 0.15 13.23 8.01
N PHE A 95 1.26 13.94 8.24
CA PHE A 95 1.28 15.28 8.82
C PHE A 95 1.63 16.39 7.82
N GLU A 96 1.57 16.14 6.50
CA GLU A 96 2.02 17.10 5.48
C GLU A 96 1.19 18.40 5.37
N SER A 97 0.12 18.56 6.14
CA SER A 97 -0.57 19.86 6.25
C SER A 97 0.21 20.85 7.13
N ASP A 98 -0.07 22.15 7.02
CA ASP A 98 0.52 23.28 7.79
C ASP A 98 0.28 23.23 9.32
N ARG A 99 0.16 22.04 9.91
CA ARG A 99 -0.04 21.82 11.33
C ARG A 99 1.25 22.11 12.06
N ASP A 100 1.13 22.90 13.12
CA ASP A 100 2.30 23.26 13.91
C ASP A 100 2.91 22.04 14.62
N LYS A 101 4.16 22.17 15.04
CA LYS A 101 4.89 21.12 15.77
C LYS A 101 4.14 20.65 17.02
N LYS A 102 3.44 21.55 17.73
CA LYS A 102 2.74 21.20 18.98
C LYS A 102 1.56 20.26 18.70
N PHE A 103 0.82 20.49 17.62
CA PHE A 103 -0.22 19.58 17.18
C PHE A 103 0.35 18.20 16.88
N LYS A 104 1.44 18.13 16.09
CA LYS A 104 2.10 16.86 15.78
C LYS A 104 2.57 16.13 17.05
N ASP A 105 3.29 16.82 17.94
CA ASP A 105 3.77 16.25 19.20
C ASP A 105 2.60 15.74 20.07
N TYR A 106 1.46 16.46 20.08
CA TYR A 106 0.25 16.03 20.76
C TYR A 106 -0.36 14.77 20.15
N ILE A 107 -0.57 14.73 18.82
CA ILE A 107 -1.10 13.54 18.13
C ILE A 107 -0.22 12.32 18.36
N LEU A 108 1.10 12.47 18.27
CA LEU A 108 2.04 11.37 18.52
C LEU A 108 1.98 10.88 19.97
N SER A 109 1.78 11.78 20.94
CA SER A 109 1.53 11.42 22.34
C SER A 109 0.22 10.62 22.51
N VAL A 110 -0.84 11.00 21.80
CA VAL A 110 -2.11 10.26 21.80
C VAL A 110 -1.95 8.88 21.15
N LEU A 111 -1.30 8.79 19.98
CA LEU A 111 -1.00 7.51 19.32
C LEU A 111 -0.18 6.59 20.22
N GLY A 112 0.84 7.10 20.91
CA GLY A 112 1.62 6.32 21.86
C GLY A 112 0.83 5.81 23.08
N LYS A 113 -0.32 6.42 23.40
CA LYS A 113 -1.27 5.86 24.39
C LYS A 113 -2.14 4.77 23.76
N CYS A 114 -2.61 4.97 22.53
CA CYS A 114 -3.42 3.99 21.79
C CYS A 114 -2.64 2.71 21.48
N ASP A 115 -1.33 2.82 21.29
CA ASP A 115 -0.43 1.70 20.95
C ASP A 115 -0.32 0.65 22.05
N LYS A 116 -0.47 1.04 23.32
CA LYS A 116 -0.31 0.14 24.48
C LYS A 116 -1.32 -1.01 24.54
N GLU A 117 -2.44 -0.85 23.84
CA GLU A 117 -3.53 -1.82 23.78
C GLU A 117 -3.43 -2.73 22.55
N LEU A 118 -2.42 -2.54 21.70
CA LEU A 118 -2.20 -3.34 20.51
C LEU A 118 -1.30 -4.53 20.80
N HIS A 119 -1.54 -5.61 20.07
CA HIS A 119 -0.66 -6.77 19.99
C HIS A 119 -0.18 -7.05 18.56
N ASP A 120 -0.83 -6.43 17.58
CA ASP A 120 -0.52 -6.54 16.15
C ASP A 120 -0.07 -5.19 15.60
N ASN A 121 0.78 -5.22 14.58
CA ASN A 121 1.24 -4.02 13.91
C ASN A 121 0.11 -3.38 13.09
N ILE A 122 0.04 -2.04 13.11
CA ILE A 122 -0.98 -1.27 12.38
C ILE A 122 -0.36 -0.13 11.58
N PHE A 123 -1.03 0.23 10.49
CA PHE A 123 -0.74 1.37 9.62
C PHE A 123 -1.83 2.43 9.79
N VAL A 124 -1.54 3.52 10.50
CA VAL A 124 -2.46 4.66 10.69
C VAL A 124 -2.41 5.56 9.46
N TYR A 125 -3.57 5.80 8.86
CA TYR A 125 -3.68 6.56 7.59
C TYR A 125 -4.64 7.76 7.66
N VAL A 126 -5.44 7.90 8.73
CA VAL A 126 -6.32 9.06 8.93
C VAL A 126 -6.30 9.49 10.40
N ILE A 127 -6.28 10.81 10.61
CA ILE A 127 -6.53 11.47 11.89
C ILE A 127 -7.90 12.14 11.80
N MET A 128 -8.83 11.77 12.68
CA MET A 128 -10.16 12.33 12.79
C MET A 128 -10.30 13.07 14.12
N GLU A 129 -10.83 14.29 14.07
CA GLU A 129 -11.16 15.07 15.27
C GLU A 129 -12.66 14.92 15.55
N ALA A 130 -13.03 14.48 16.76
CA ALA A 130 -14.43 14.42 17.14
C ALA A 130 -14.95 15.83 17.44
N GLU A 131 -15.98 16.28 16.71
CA GLU A 131 -16.54 17.63 16.74
C GLU A 131 -16.95 18.16 18.13
N THR A 132 -17.10 17.28 19.12
CA THR A 132 -17.75 17.62 20.41
C THR A 132 -16.89 17.39 21.65
N LYS A 133 -15.68 16.83 21.54
CA LYS A 133 -14.96 16.31 22.73
C LYS A 133 -13.44 16.53 22.78
N ASP A 134 -12.83 17.23 21.81
CA ASP A 134 -11.36 17.29 21.68
C ASP A 134 -10.71 15.88 21.69
N GLU A 135 -11.48 14.86 21.28
CA GLU A 135 -11.07 13.46 21.25
C GLU A 135 -10.64 13.12 19.82
N PHE A 136 -9.40 12.65 19.67
CA PHE A 136 -8.88 12.18 18.40
C PHE A 136 -9.21 10.70 18.19
N ARG A 137 -9.68 10.40 16.98
CA ARG A 137 -9.80 9.05 16.46
C ARG A 137 -8.84 8.86 15.29
N PHE A 138 -8.48 7.63 15.06
CA PHE A 138 -7.55 7.22 14.04
C PHE A 138 -8.16 6.05 13.29
N SER A 139 -8.13 6.13 11.96
CA SER A 139 -8.33 4.95 11.13
C SER A 139 -6.98 4.34 10.85
N ALA A 140 -6.91 3.03 10.99
CA ALA A 140 -5.72 2.25 10.73
C ALA A 140 -6.05 1.00 9.90
N LYS A 141 -5.01 0.37 9.37
CA LYS A 141 -5.09 -0.93 8.73
C LYS A 141 -4.13 -1.89 9.41
N ILE A 142 -4.46 -3.17 9.48
CA ILE A 142 -3.53 -4.17 10.00
C ILE A 142 -2.32 -4.33 9.07
N ILE A 143 -1.17 -4.57 9.67
CA ILE A 143 0.04 -5.02 9.00
C ILE A 143 0.32 -6.47 9.42
N MET A 144 0.29 -7.39 8.45
CA MET A 144 0.72 -8.79 8.65
C MET A 144 1.92 -9.08 7.74
N ASP A 145 2.98 -9.66 8.30
CA ASP A 145 4.23 -9.97 7.60
C ASP A 145 4.81 -8.79 6.80
N GLY A 146 4.59 -7.55 7.26
CA GLY A 146 5.01 -6.33 6.57
C GLY A 146 4.20 -5.99 5.32
N VAL A 147 2.97 -6.49 5.20
CA VAL A 147 1.98 -6.15 4.17
C VAL A 147 0.79 -5.45 4.83
N ILE A 148 0.35 -4.32 4.27
CA ILE A 148 -0.84 -3.61 4.74
C ILE A 148 -2.09 -4.27 4.16
N LEU A 149 -3.04 -4.63 5.02
CA LEU A 149 -4.29 -5.28 4.59
C LEU A 149 -5.35 -4.24 4.27
N GLU A 150 -5.75 -4.14 3.01
CA GLU A 150 -6.62 -3.06 2.54
C GLU A 150 -8.00 -3.09 3.18
N GLU A 151 -8.59 -4.29 3.31
CA GLU A 151 -9.86 -4.52 4.02
C GLU A 151 -9.67 -4.64 5.54
N GLY A 152 -8.44 -4.48 6.04
CA GLY A 152 -8.06 -4.64 7.44
C GLY A 152 -8.36 -3.42 8.29
N GLU A 153 -9.49 -2.75 8.06
CA GLU A 153 -9.86 -1.47 8.68
C GLU A 153 -10.06 -1.57 10.19
N MET A 154 -9.25 -0.83 10.93
CA MET A 154 -9.38 -0.64 12.37
C MET A 154 -9.72 0.82 12.66
N MET A 155 -10.48 1.05 13.74
CA MET A 155 -10.68 2.39 14.28
C MET A 155 -10.57 2.37 15.80
N ASN A 156 -9.90 3.36 16.35
CA ASN A 156 -9.85 3.51 17.80
C ASN A 156 -11.04 4.32 18.34
N TRP A 157 -11.40 4.00 19.57
CA TRP A 157 -12.41 4.70 20.36
C TRP A 157 -11.84 5.02 21.73
N HIS A 158 -12.30 6.12 22.33
CA HIS A 158 -11.94 6.48 23.69
C HIS A 158 -13.20 6.42 24.57
N THR A 159 -13.09 5.80 25.75
CA THR A 159 -14.08 5.93 26.82
C THR A 159 -13.38 6.23 28.13
N SER A 160 -14.05 6.92 29.05
CA SER A 160 -13.48 7.22 30.38
C SER A 160 -13.22 5.97 31.23
N GLU A 161 -13.90 4.86 30.94
CA GLU A 161 -13.82 3.61 31.71
C GLU A 161 -12.71 2.69 31.20
N THR A 162 -12.57 2.59 29.87
CA THR A 162 -11.64 1.65 29.22
C THR A 162 -10.41 2.32 28.61
N GLY A 163 -10.36 3.65 28.57
CA GLY A 163 -9.34 4.37 27.83
C GLY A 163 -9.51 4.20 26.31
N TYR A 164 -8.39 4.18 25.58
CA TYR A 164 -8.38 3.95 24.14
C TYR A 164 -8.55 2.46 23.83
N VAL A 165 -9.42 2.11 22.89
CA VAL A 165 -9.66 0.72 22.47
C VAL A 165 -9.72 0.67 20.96
N TRP A 166 -9.08 -0.33 20.37
CA TRP A 166 -9.15 -0.60 18.93
C TRP A 166 -10.25 -1.62 18.64
N ASN A 167 -11.12 -1.32 17.67
CA ASN A 167 -12.10 -2.26 17.18
C ASN A 167 -11.66 -2.82 15.81
N TYR A 168 -11.75 -4.14 15.65
CA TYR A 168 -11.43 -4.82 14.42
C TYR A 168 -12.09 -6.20 14.29
N ASP A 169 -12.33 -6.64 13.04
CA ASP A 169 -12.81 -7.97 12.69
C ASP A 169 -11.79 -8.78 11.86
N TYR A 170 -11.11 -9.74 12.51
CA TYR A 170 -10.16 -10.65 11.85
C TYR A 170 -10.80 -11.73 10.96
N SER A 171 -12.14 -11.83 10.90
CA SER A 171 -12.81 -12.94 10.22
C SER A 171 -12.44 -13.07 8.75
N ARG A 172 -12.08 -11.98 8.09
CA ARG A 172 -11.78 -11.91 6.65
C ARG A 172 -10.41 -12.45 6.25
N PHE A 173 -9.46 -12.59 7.18
CA PHE A 173 -8.04 -12.84 6.83
C PHE A 173 -7.49 -14.19 7.28
N ARG A 174 -8.31 -15.05 7.89
CA ARG A 174 -7.85 -16.30 8.54
C ARG A 174 -7.21 -17.35 7.60
N ARG A 175 -7.19 -17.13 6.28
CA ARG A 175 -6.71 -18.10 5.28
C ARG A 175 -5.98 -17.47 4.09
N CYS A 176 -5.59 -16.21 4.20
CA CYS A 176 -4.87 -15.53 3.12
C CYS A 176 -3.39 -15.92 3.15
N ASP A 177 -2.81 -16.13 1.97
CA ASP A 177 -1.37 -16.33 1.81
C ASP A 177 -0.73 -15.00 1.40
N PHE A 178 0.10 -14.44 2.28
CA PHE A 178 0.81 -13.18 2.04
C PHE A 178 2.26 -13.39 1.58
N THR A 179 2.58 -14.57 1.03
CA THR A 179 3.93 -14.91 0.62
C THR A 179 4.46 -13.94 -0.45
N LYS A 180 5.60 -13.33 -0.12
CA LYS A 180 6.32 -12.36 -0.97
C LYS A 180 7.29 -13.00 -1.97
N SER A 181 7.18 -14.31 -2.21
CA SER A 181 7.96 -14.97 -3.27
C SER A 181 7.46 -14.54 -4.64
N ASN A 182 8.36 -14.47 -5.62
CA ASN A 182 8.02 -14.15 -7.02
C ASN A 182 7.23 -12.84 -7.18
N LEU A 183 7.52 -11.83 -6.35
CA LEU A 183 7.03 -10.49 -6.62
C LEU A 183 7.86 -9.89 -7.75
N VAL A 184 7.18 -9.17 -8.64
CA VAL A 184 7.84 -8.29 -9.60
C VAL A 184 8.64 -7.25 -8.83
N PRO A 185 9.91 -6.99 -9.17
CA PRO A 185 10.70 -5.93 -8.54
C PRO A 185 9.98 -4.58 -8.58
N ALA A 186 10.09 -3.79 -7.52
CA ALA A 186 9.41 -2.51 -7.44
C ALA A 186 9.84 -1.56 -8.56
N GLU A 187 11.10 -1.66 -8.99
CA GLU A 187 11.68 -0.87 -10.08
C GLU A 187 10.95 -1.09 -11.41
N GLU A 188 10.58 -2.34 -11.72
CA GLU A 188 9.79 -2.66 -12.93
C GLU A 188 8.36 -2.13 -12.83
N ALA A 189 7.75 -2.21 -11.63
CA ALA A 189 6.46 -1.62 -11.37
C ALA A 189 6.50 -0.08 -11.49
N CYS A 190 7.56 0.57 -11.02
CA CYS A 190 7.79 2.00 -11.18
C CYS A 190 7.80 2.41 -12.66
N THR A 191 8.52 1.68 -13.51
CA THR A 191 8.54 1.92 -14.98
C THR A 191 7.14 1.84 -15.57
N THR A 192 6.39 0.77 -15.26
CA THR A 192 5.02 0.58 -15.76
C THR A 192 4.09 1.73 -15.37
N VAL A 193 4.14 2.15 -14.10
CA VAL A 193 3.32 3.26 -13.58
C VAL A 193 3.71 4.59 -14.22
N TYR A 194 5.01 4.83 -14.37
CA TYR A 194 5.54 6.07 -14.92
C TYR A 194 5.15 6.26 -16.39
N GLU A 195 5.24 5.21 -17.20
CA GLU A 195 4.82 5.21 -18.60
C GLU A 195 3.30 5.44 -18.74
N ASP A 196 2.47 4.72 -17.96
CA ASP A 196 1.02 4.91 -17.98
C ASP A 196 0.62 6.32 -17.53
N ALA A 197 1.26 6.86 -16.50
CA ALA A 197 1.00 8.21 -16.02
C ALA A 197 1.43 9.28 -17.03
N LYS A 198 2.56 9.09 -17.74
CA LYS A 198 2.99 9.98 -18.84
C LYS A 198 1.98 9.95 -19.98
N ALA A 199 1.53 8.77 -20.39
CA ALA A 199 0.53 8.59 -21.44
C ALA A 199 -0.82 9.23 -21.08
N ASN A 200 -1.12 9.37 -19.79
CA ASN A 200 -2.33 10.01 -19.27
C ASN A 200 -2.10 11.41 -18.67
N SER A 201 -0.98 12.06 -18.99
CA SER A 201 -0.56 13.33 -18.36
C SER A 201 -1.58 14.45 -18.47
N GLU A 202 -2.38 14.49 -19.53
CA GLU A 202 -3.51 15.42 -19.72
C GLU A 202 -4.64 15.29 -18.68
N LYS A 203 -4.74 14.14 -18.01
CA LYS A 203 -5.72 13.85 -16.95
C LYS A 203 -5.15 14.12 -15.57
N LEU A 204 -3.87 14.48 -15.46
CA LEU A 204 -3.24 14.85 -14.19
C LEU A 204 -3.55 16.30 -13.85
N CYS A 205 -3.95 16.53 -12.60
CA CYS A 205 -4.25 17.85 -12.07
C CYS A 205 -3.10 18.83 -12.39
N ASN A 206 -3.43 19.91 -13.11
CA ASN A 206 -2.51 21.00 -13.44
C ASN A 206 -1.16 20.60 -14.08
N GLY A 207 -1.09 19.47 -14.80
CA GLY A 207 0.18 18.99 -15.36
C GLY A 207 1.21 18.65 -14.28
N SER A 208 0.74 18.20 -13.11
CA SER A 208 1.59 17.77 -12.00
C SER A 208 2.65 16.78 -12.48
N LYS A 209 3.87 16.92 -11.94
CA LYS A 209 4.95 15.98 -12.20
C LYS A 209 4.53 14.58 -11.75
N VAL A 210 4.85 13.57 -12.55
CA VAL A 210 4.71 12.16 -12.20
C VAL A 210 5.79 11.83 -11.16
N THR A 211 5.42 11.80 -9.89
CA THR A 211 6.31 11.45 -8.78
C THR A 211 5.51 11.19 -7.51
N GLY A 212 5.97 10.27 -6.67
CA GLY A 212 5.35 10.05 -5.38
C GLY A 212 5.89 8.80 -4.69
N THR A 213 4.99 8.08 -4.02
CA THR A 213 5.35 6.94 -3.18
C THR A 213 4.57 5.69 -3.54
N TYR A 214 5.08 4.53 -3.11
CA TYR A 214 4.33 3.28 -3.17
C TYR A 214 4.34 2.51 -1.85
N LEU A 215 3.33 1.66 -1.69
CA LEU A 215 3.19 0.70 -0.59
C LEU A 215 2.81 -0.68 -1.15
N LEU A 216 3.33 -1.75 -0.53
CA LEU A 216 2.87 -3.11 -0.77
C LEU A 216 1.66 -3.41 0.11
N LYS A 217 0.55 -3.82 -0.52
CA LYS A 217 -0.72 -4.11 0.14
C LYS A 217 -1.28 -5.47 -0.28
N SER A 218 -2.31 -5.91 0.43
CA SER A 218 -3.13 -7.07 0.07
C SER A 218 -4.61 -6.72 0.11
N ASP A 219 -5.38 -7.31 -0.81
CA ASP A 219 -6.85 -7.33 -0.71
C ASP A 219 -7.33 -8.38 0.31
N GLY A 220 -8.65 -8.50 0.50
CA GLY A 220 -9.28 -9.47 1.40
C GLY A 220 -9.16 -10.93 0.96
N GLN A 221 -8.63 -11.20 -0.24
CA GLN A 221 -8.40 -12.54 -0.77
C GLN A 221 -6.93 -12.96 -0.64
N GLY A 222 -6.02 -12.05 -0.30
CA GLY A 222 -4.59 -12.30 -0.19
C GLY A 222 -3.80 -11.91 -1.44
N ASN A 223 -4.41 -11.28 -2.44
CA ASN A 223 -3.69 -10.86 -3.63
C ASN A 223 -2.83 -9.64 -3.30
N LEU A 224 -1.52 -9.79 -3.51
CA LEU A 224 -0.55 -8.74 -3.26
C LEU A 224 -0.51 -7.75 -4.42
N TYR A 225 -0.48 -6.46 -4.11
CA TYR A 225 -0.37 -5.40 -5.09
C TYR A 225 0.44 -4.21 -4.57
N TYR A 226 1.10 -3.51 -5.48
CA TYR A 226 1.71 -2.21 -5.20
C TYR A 226 0.68 -1.12 -5.46
N GLU A 227 0.47 -0.23 -4.49
CA GLU A 227 -0.33 0.97 -4.67
C GLU A 227 0.59 2.19 -4.76
N PHE A 228 0.61 2.83 -5.92
CA PHE A 228 1.39 4.03 -6.21
C PHE A 228 0.51 5.26 -6.10
N ILE A 229 0.97 6.23 -5.31
CA ILE A 229 0.47 7.60 -5.31
C ILE A 229 1.28 8.36 -6.36
N VAL A 230 0.64 8.74 -7.47
CA VAL A 230 1.29 9.40 -8.62
C VAL A 230 1.40 10.91 -8.44
N ASN A 231 0.46 11.49 -7.71
CA ASN A 231 0.46 12.84 -7.16
C ASN A 231 -0.61 12.89 -6.06
N SER A 232 -0.89 14.07 -5.48
CA SER A 232 -1.87 14.23 -4.40
C SER A 232 -3.29 13.73 -4.69
N TYR A 233 -3.64 13.42 -5.93
CA TYR A 233 -5.00 13.07 -6.36
C TYR A 233 -5.10 11.88 -7.31
N SER A 234 -3.97 11.28 -7.69
CA SER A 234 -3.91 10.23 -8.69
C SER A 234 -3.22 9.01 -8.13
N LEU A 235 -3.74 7.83 -8.43
CA LEU A 235 -3.21 6.56 -7.96
C LEU A 235 -3.20 5.52 -9.07
N VAL A 236 -2.22 4.62 -9.03
CA VAL A 236 -2.14 3.45 -9.89
C VAL A 236 -1.86 2.24 -9.01
N THR A 237 -2.50 1.13 -9.32
CA THR A 237 -2.33 -0.13 -8.59
C THR A 237 -1.81 -1.19 -9.56
N ILE A 238 -0.72 -1.84 -9.18
CA ILE A 238 -0.04 -2.89 -9.95
C ILE A 238 -0.18 -4.22 -9.20
N ASP A 239 -0.64 -5.26 -9.88
CA ASP A 239 -0.57 -6.63 -9.37
C ASP A 239 0.90 -7.01 -9.12
N ALA A 240 1.24 -7.34 -7.88
CA ALA A 240 2.64 -7.51 -7.49
C ALA A 240 3.25 -8.83 -8.00
N LYS A 241 2.45 -9.76 -8.53
CA LYS A 241 2.93 -11.05 -9.08
C LYS A 241 3.16 -10.99 -10.59
N THR A 242 2.40 -10.15 -11.29
CA THR A 242 2.38 -10.09 -12.75
C THR A 242 2.89 -8.77 -13.31
N GLY A 243 2.97 -7.71 -12.50
CA GLY A 243 3.37 -6.37 -12.96
C GLY A 243 2.27 -5.64 -13.75
N SER A 244 1.08 -6.23 -13.86
CA SER A 244 -0.03 -5.64 -14.63
C SER A 244 -0.77 -4.57 -13.85
N ILE A 245 -1.18 -3.50 -14.53
CA ILE A 245 -2.07 -2.48 -13.95
C ILE A 245 -3.44 -3.11 -13.69
N ILE A 246 -3.87 -3.11 -12.43
CA ILE A 246 -5.21 -3.57 -12.02
C ILE A 246 -6.18 -2.41 -11.82
N LYS A 247 -5.67 -1.21 -11.52
CA LYS A 247 -6.46 0.01 -11.37
C LYS A 247 -5.61 1.23 -11.70
N ALA A 248 -6.17 2.18 -12.45
CA ALA A 248 -5.57 3.49 -12.64
C ALA A 248 -6.66 4.56 -12.47
N GLN A 249 -6.39 5.53 -11.61
CA GLN A 249 -7.29 6.66 -11.36
C GLN A 249 -6.47 7.95 -11.43
N TYR A 250 -6.72 8.72 -12.49
CA TYR A 250 -6.14 10.03 -12.70
C TYR A 250 -7.20 11.10 -12.46
N TRP A 251 -6.83 12.16 -11.74
CA TRP A 251 -7.74 13.28 -11.49
C TRP A 251 -7.15 14.59 -11.98
N ASN A 252 -7.94 15.30 -12.78
CA ASN A 252 -7.53 16.52 -13.48
C ASN A 252 -7.75 17.81 -12.68
N GLY A 253 -8.20 17.72 -11.43
CA GLY A 253 -8.44 18.88 -10.58
C GLY A 253 -9.82 19.54 -10.73
N ILE A 254 -10.66 19.04 -11.63
CA ILE A 254 -11.98 19.63 -11.90
C ILE A 254 -13.05 18.77 -11.20
N TYR A 255 -13.73 19.37 -10.22
CA TYR A 255 -15.00 18.84 -9.72
C TYR A 255 -16.10 19.26 -10.69
N THR A 256 -16.62 18.32 -11.49
CA THR A 256 -17.83 18.51 -12.30
C THR A 256 -19.07 18.08 -11.56
#